data_AF-A0A443L296-F1
#
_entry.id   AF-A0A443L296-F1
#
_cell.length_a   1.000
_cell.length_b   1.000
_cell.length_c   1.000
_cell.angle_alpha   90.00
_cell.angle_beta   90.00
_cell.angle_gamma   90.00
#
_symmetry.space_group_name_H-M   'P 1'
#
loop_
_entity.id
_entity.type
_entity.pdbx_description
1 polymer ?
#
loop_
_entity_poly.entity_id
_entity_poly.type
_entity_poly.pdbx_seq_one_letter_code
_entity_poly.pdbx_strand_id
1 'polypeptide(L)'
;LTTKVNVPIANSASRFTASGLWVDPNTGLNVPFSAVLDLTVVQLAKSAVLANVYAGNGGAFYNSMPASLTINADLYKGGQLSAGNKQIFFGYADSTVTTTGSTGYNSNLGLGWHLCTSSTTGQTPNVAAGTNTTSQGILTVLPTAITNSQSFKAVIIDQAGGTAGTAVSDICTLLDYTDPLTCTIDSTAGSIFKNGSGTTTLTCRVFQSGAEIDTA
;
A
#
# COMPACT_ATOMS: atom_id res chain seq x y z
N LEU A 1 22.59 -43.23 -1.65
CA LEU A 1 22.64 -42.15 -0.63
C LEU A 1 21.38 -41.31 -0.80
N THR A 2 20.42 -41.42 0.11
CA THR A 2 19.20 -40.59 0.12
C THR A 2 19.33 -39.66 1.31
N THR A 3 19.61 -38.38 1.08
CA THR A 3 19.73 -37.42 2.19
C THR A 3 18.43 -36.63 2.32
N LYS A 4 17.88 -36.54 3.53
CA LYS A 4 16.80 -35.61 3.90
C LYS A 4 17.35 -34.29 4.46
N VAL A 5 18.63 -34.00 4.24
CA VAL A 5 19.27 -32.79 4.76
C VAL A 5 19.02 -31.67 3.75
N ASN A 6 18.06 -30.81 4.07
CA ASN A 6 17.80 -29.60 3.28
C ASN A 6 19.08 -28.76 3.24
N VAL A 7 19.45 -28.27 2.05
CA VAL A 7 20.51 -27.26 1.92
C VAL A 7 20.03 -26.00 2.64
N PRO A 8 20.67 -25.58 3.77
CA PRO A 8 20.18 -24.46 4.54
C PRO A 8 20.27 -23.18 3.74
N ILE A 9 19.19 -22.40 3.76
CA ILE A 9 19.10 -21.10 3.06
C ILE A 9 20.24 -20.16 3.52
N ALA A 10 20.70 -20.28 4.76
CA ALA A 10 21.74 -19.45 5.37
C ALA A 10 23.14 -19.64 4.76
N ASN A 11 23.45 -20.81 4.19
CA ASN A 11 24.82 -21.10 3.71
C ASN A 11 24.94 -21.18 2.18
N SER A 12 23.84 -21.01 1.44
CA SER A 12 23.72 -20.96 -0.03
C SER A 12 24.39 -22.09 -0.83
N ALA A 13 25.08 -23.04 -0.19
CA ALA A 13 25.68 -24.20 -0.78
C ALA A 13 25.92 -25.31 0.26
N SER A 14 25.82 -26.56 -0.18
CA SER A 14 26.25 -27.74 0.57
C SER A 14 27.15 -28.60 -0.32
N ARG A 15 28.30 -29.02 0.22
CA ARG A 15 29.20 -29.97 -0.42
C ARG A 15 28.96 -31.38 0.12
N PHE A 16 28.71 -32.32 -0.78
CA PHE A 16 28.62 -33.73 -0.45
C PHE A 16 29.86 -34.44 -0.99
N THR A 17 30.58 -35.12 -0.10
CA THR A 17 31.77 -35.90 -0.46
C THR A 17 31.51 -37.36 -0.17
N ALA A 18 31.69 -38.22 -1.17
CA ALA A 18 31.78 -39.66 -1.00
C ALA A 18 33.23 -40.06 -1.21
N SER A 19 33.82 -40.76 -0.25
CA SER A 19 35.19 -41.27 -0.35
C SER A 19 35.26 -42.72 0.10
N GLY A 20 36.19 -43.47 -0.45
CA GLY A 20 36.43 -44.84 -0.08
C GLY A 20 37.86 -45.26 -0.38
N LEU A 21 38.19 -46.47 0.07
CA LEU A 21 39.45 -47.13 -0.22
C LEU A 21 39.12 -48.40 -1.00
N TRP A 22 39.67 -48.52 -2.21
CA TRP A 22 39.68 -49.78 -2.92
C TRP A 22 40.96 -50.53 -2.59
N VAL A 23 40.85 -51.81 -2.24
CA VAL A 23 41.98 -52.69 -1.99
C VAL A 23 42.13 -53.61 -3.18
N ASP A 24 43.27 -53.58 -3.85
CA ASP A 24 43.56 -54.50 -4.95
C ASP A 24 43.61 -55.93 -4.41
N PRO A 25 42.73 -56.84 -4.86
CA PRO A 25 42.68 -58.20 -4.35
C PRO A 25 43.91 -59.05 -4.70
N ASN A 26 44.71 -58.64 -5.70
CA ASN A 26 45.91 -59.37 -6.11
C ASN A 26 47.18 -58.84 -5.46
N THR A 27 47.26 -57.54 -5.20
CA THR A 27 48.48 -56.87 -4.71
C THR A 27 48.37 -56.37 -3.27
N GLY A 28 47.16 -56.33 -2.70
CA GLY A 28 46.89 -55.75 -1.39
C GLY A 28 47.05 -54.23 -1.35
N LEU A 29 47.20 -53.58 -2.52
CA LEU A 29 47.45 -52.15 -2.61
C LEU A 29 46.18 -51.35 -2.31
N ASN A 30 46.33 -50.34 -1.45
CA ASN A 30 45.27 -49.41 -1.08
C ASN A 30 45.22 -48.23 -2.06
N VAL A 31 44.11 -48.08 -2.77
CA VAL A 31 43.85 -46.98 -3.70
C VAL A 31 42.68 -46.14 -3.19
N PRO A 32 42.92 -44.91 -2.72
CA PRO A 32 41.82 -44.03 -2.31
C PRO A 32 41.08 -43.50 -3.54
N PHE A 33 39.76 -43.37 -3.43
CA PHE A 33 38.92 -42.70 -4.42
C PHE A 33 37.93 -41.77 -3.74
N SER A 34 37.53 -40.71 -4.45
CA SER A 34 36.51 -39.78 -3.98
C SER A 34 35.70 -39.18 -5.10
N ALA A 35 34.43 -38.87 -4.83
CA ALA A 35 33.55 -38.09 -5.67
C ALA A 35 32.94 -36.95 -4.84
N VAL A 36 32.77 -35.78 -5.47
CA VAL A 36 32.22 -34.58 -4.83
C VAL A 36 31.03 -34.07 -5.65
N LEU A 37 29.94 -33.69 -4.97
CA LEU A 37 28.82 -32.95 -5.53
C LEU A 37 28.56 -31.70 -4.72
N ASP A 38 28.63 -30.55 -5.36
CA ASP A 38 28.27 -29.26 -4.78
C ASP A 38 26.85 -28.89 -5.19
N LEU A 39 25.94 -28.78 -4.21
CA LEU A 39 24.60 -28.23 -4.43
C LEU A 39 24.60 -26.77 -3.98
N THR A 40 24.52 -25.84 -4.94
CA THR A 40 24.41 -24.40 -4.67
C THR A 40 22.96 -23.98 -4.80
N VAL A 41 22.41 -23.36 -3.76
CA VAL A 41 21.13 -22.67 -3.83
C VAL A 41 21.41 -21.24 -4.24
N VAL A 42 21.10 -20.90 -5.49
CA VAL A 42 21.05 -19.50 -5.92
C VAL A 42 19.75 -18.91 -5.37
N GLN A 43 19.85 -18.32 -4.18
CA GLN A 43 18.83 -17.37 -3.75
C GLN A 43 19.00 -16.14 -4.63
N LEU A 44 17.92 -15.60 -5.20
CA LEU A 44 17.95 -14.42 -6.06
C LEU A 44 18.73 -13.30 -5.35
N ALA A 45 20.02 -13.19 -5.65
CA ALA A 45 20.86 -12.14 -5.17
C ALA A 45 20.35 -10.88 -5.86
N LYS A 46 19.60 -10.05 -5.12
CA LYS A 46 19.18 -8.73 -5.58
C LYS A 46 18.25 -8.74 -6.79
N SER A 47 17.25 -9.63 -6.82
CA SER A 47 16.08 -9.35 -7.67
C SER A 47 15.56 -7.96 -7.34
N ALA A 48 15.31 -7.13 -8.36
CA ALA A 48 14.75 -5.80 -8.15
C ALA A 48 13.50 -5.92 -7.26
N VAL A 49 13.55 -5.23 -6.12
CA VAL A 49 12.42 -5.07 -5.20
C VAL A 49 11.83 -3.72 -5.52
N LEU A 50 10.55 -3.69 -5.85
CA LEU A 50 9.85 -2.47 -6.26
C LEU A 50 8.52 -2.37 -5.52
N ALA A 51 8.18 -1.16 -5.11
CA ALA A 51 6.81 -0.82 -4.72
C ALA A 51 6.06 -0.37 -5.97
N ASN A 52 4.81 -0.81 -6.11
CA ASN A 52 3.85 -0.21 -7.04
C ASN A 52 2.69 0.31 -6.22
N VAL A 53 2.53 1.64 -6.15
CA VAL A 53 1.46 2.28 -5.36
C VAL A 53 0.54 3.03 -6.29
N TYR A 54 -0.73 2.64 -6.33
CA TYR A 54 -1.66 3.10 -7.35
C TYR A 54 -3.10 3.21 -6.83
N ALA A 55 -3.93 3.94 -7.56
CA ALA A 55 -5.34 4.07 -7.23
C ALA A 55 -6.11 2.82 -7.70
N GLY A 56 -6.63 2.02 -6.76
CA GLY A 56 -7.15 0.68 -7.03
C GLY A 56 -8.52 0.66 -7.70
N ASN A 57 -9.35 1.67 -7.46
CA ASN A 57 -10.74 1.74 -7.96
C ASN A 57 -11.12 3.15 -8.45
N GLY A 58 -10.16 3.90 -8.97
CA GLY A 58 -10.36 5.26 -9.49
C GLY A 58 -9.49 6.30 -8.79
N GLY A 59 -9.18 7.40 -9.48
CA GLY A 59 -8.24 8.43 -9.00
C GLY A 59 -8.88 9.71 -8.49
N ALA A 60 -10.21 9.86 -8.56
CA ALA A 60 -10.88 11.10 -8.22
C ALA A 60 -12.29 10.87 -7.63
N PHE A 61 -12.66 11.74 -6.71
CA PHE A 61 -14.03 11.93 -6.28
C PHE A 61 -14.69 13.04 -7.10
N TYR A 62 -15.97 12.84 -7.44
CA TYR A 62 -16.85 13.86 -7.97
C TYR A 62 -18.09 13.91 -7.09
N ASN A 63 -18.33 15.04 -6.42
CA ASN A 63 -19.49 15.23 -5.54
C ASN A 63 -19.65 14.08 -4.53
N SER A 64 -18.56 13.76 -3.81
CA SER A 64 -18.49 12.64 -2.86
C SER A 64 -18.76 11.23 -3.43
N MET A 65 -18.67 11.06 -4.76
CA MET A 65 -18.76 9.76 -5.42
C MET A 65 -17.44 9.35 -6.08
N PRO A 66 -17.04 8.06 -6.00
CA PRO A 66 -17.71 6.97 -5.28
C PRO A 66 -17.62 7.13 -3.76
N ALA A 67 -18.33 6.31 -2.98
CA ALA A 67 -18.32 6.38 -1.51
C ALA A 67 -16.93 6.19 -0.89
N SER A 68 -16.02 5.52 -1.62
CA SER A 68 -14.62 5.37 -1.22
C SER A 68 -13.74 5.06 -2.42
N LEU A 69 -12.50 5.53 -2.37
CA LEU A 69 -11.41 5.11 -3.23
C LEU A 69 -10.41 4.26 -2.45
N THR A 70 -9.46 3.66 -3.17
CA THR A 70 -8.43 2.78 -2.59
C THR A 70 -7.06 3.16 -3.12
N ILE A 71 -6.07 3.18 -2.23
CA ILE A 71 -4.65 3.14 -2.60
C ILE A 71 -4.18 1.72 -2.39
N ASN A 72 -3.74 1.07 -3.46
CA ASN A 72 -3.17 -0.26 -3.43
C ASN A 72 -1.65 -0.16 -3.36
N ALA A 73 -1.03 -1.05 -2.60
CA ALA A 73 0.42 -1.11 -2.43
C ALA A 73 0.91 -2.54 -2.61
N ASP A 74 1.59 -2.76 -3.74
CA ASP A 74 2.07 -4.06 -4.16
C ASP A 74 3.60 -4.12 -4.13
N LEU A 75 4.12 -5.27 -3.69
CA LEU A 75 5.55 -5.54 -3.66
C LEU A 75 5.90 -6.45 -4.84
N TYR A 76 6.71 -5.98 -5.77
CA TYR A 76 7.25 -6.78 -6.86
C TYR A 76 8.68 -7.21 -6.55
N LYS A 77 8.98 -8.48 -6.82
CA LYS A 77 10.30 -9.10 -6.65
C LYS A 77 10.65 -9.83 -7.93
N GLY A 78 11.71 -9.40 -8.60
CA GLY A 78 12.17 -10.05 -9.84
C GLY A 78 11.10 -10.00 -10.95
N GLY A 79 10.31 -8.93 -10.99
CA GLY A 79 9.23 -8.76 -11.97
C GLY A 79 7.95 -9.54 -11.68
N GLN A 80 7.83 -10.18 -10.52
CA GLN A 80 6.62 -10.90 -10.10
C GLN A 80 6.06 -10.33 -8.80
N LEU A 81 4.73 -10.33 -8.65
CA LEU A 81 4.07 -9.92 -7.43
C LEU A 81 4.46 -10.85 -6.27
N SER A 82 4.85 -10.27 -5.13
CA SER A 82 5.30 -11.01 -3.96
C SER A 82 4.13 -11.57 -3.16
N ALA A 83 4.08 -12.90 -3.05
CA ALA A 83 3.23 -13.63 -2.10
C ALA A 83 3.87 -13.79 -0.70
N GLY A 84 5.09 -13.28 -0.51
CA GLY A 84 5.82 -13.38 0.76
C GLY A 84 5.30 -12.43 1.83
N ASN A 85 5.74 -12.68 3.07
CA ASN A 85 5.53 -11.76 4.18
C ASN A 85 6.15 -10.41 3.88
N LYS A 86 5.40 -9.36 4.20
CA LYS A 86 5.79 -7.95 4.08
C LYS A 86 5.11 -7.15 5.19
N GLN A 87 5.70 -6.01 5.53
CA GLN A 87 5.11 -5.00 6.39
C GLN A 87 4.77 -3.79 5.54
N ILE A 88 3.63 -3.16 5.80
CA ILE A 88 3.14 -2.04 4.99
C ILE A 88 2.84 -0.87 5.91
N PHE A 89 3.23 0.32 5.51
CA PHE A 89 2.94 1.59 6.19
C PHE A 89 2.32 2.52 5.17
N PHE A 90 1.08 2.92 5.40
CA PHE A 90 0.43 3.97 4.62
C PHE A 90 0.53 5.29 5.35
N GLY A 91 0.76 6.38 4.62
CA GLY A 91 0.65 7.72 5.16
C GLY A 91 0.10 8.70 4.16
N TYR A 92 -0.41 9.82 4.66
CA TYR A 92 -0.87 10.95 3.84
C TYR A 92 0.06 12.14 4.05
N ALA A 93 0.21 12.96 3.01
CA ALA A 93 0.99 14.18 3.10
C ALA A 93 0.36 15.14 4.13
N ASP A 94 1.14 15.53 5.12
CA ASP A 94 0.70 16.37 6.23
C ASP A 94 1.82 17.35 6.61
N SER A 95 1.58 18.64 6.34
CA SER A 95 2.54 19.71 6.60
C SER A 95 2.81 19.97 8.09
N THR A 96 2.01 19.38 9.00
CA THR A 96 2.21 19.51 10.45
C THR A 96 3.24 18.51 11.00
N VAL A 97 3.60 17.49 10.22
CA VAL A 97 4.62 16.48 10.58
C VAL A 97 6.03 17.01 10.28
N THR A 98 6.49 17.97 11.08
CA THR A 98 7.75 18.69 10.88
C THR A 98 8.91 18.17 11.73
N THR A 99 8.64 17.36 12.75
CA THR A 99 9.67 16.78 13.63
C THR A 99 9.37 15.30 13.93
N THR A 100 10.34 14.59 14.49
CA THR A 100 10.16 13.19 14.93
C THR A 100 9.23 13.05 16.15
N GLY A 101 8.85 14.15 16.80
CA GLY A 101 7.87 14.19 17.88
C GLY A 101 6.47 14.65 17.44
N SER A 102 6.27 15.00 16.17
CA SER A 102 4.96 15.38 15.65
C SER A 102 3.97 14.23 15.76
N THR A 103 2.72 14.53 16.13
CA THR A 103 1.63 13.55 16.09
C THR A 103 1.56 12.90 14.72
N GLY A 104 1.50 11.57 14.67
CA GLY A 104 1.42 10.83 13.41
C GLY A 104 2.76 10.55 12.73
N TYR A 105 3.87 11.06 13.25
CA TYR A 105 5.20 10.75 12.71
C TYR A 105 5.48 9.23 12.75
N ASN A 106 6.02 8.72 11.65
CA ASN A 106 6.56 7.37 11.58
C ASN A 106 7.92 7.39 10.86
N SER A 107 8.91 6.71 11.44
CA SER A 107 10.28 6.72 10.92
C SER A 107 10.41 6.11 9.51
N ASN A 108 9.54 5.17 9.12
CA ASN A 108 9.57 4.58 7.78
C ASN A 108 8.99 5.54 6.74
N LEU A 109 8.00 6.35 7.10
CA LEU A 109 7.37 7.31 6.21
C LEU A 109 8.23 8.59 6.05
N GLY A 110 8.83 9.05 7.15
CA GLY A 110 9.63 10.27 7.21
C GLY A 110 8.80 11.52 7.53
N LEU A 111 9.45 12.68 7.60
CA LEU A 111 8.79 13.97 7.81
C LEU A 111 7.87 14.32 6.63
N GLY A 112 6.82 15.10 6.91
CA GLY A 112 5.79 15.47 5.95
C GLY A 112 4.75 14.39 5.67
N TRP A 113 4.82 13.24 6.36
CA TRP A 113 3.90 12.12 6.17
C TRP A 113 3.32 11.66 7.52
N HIS A 114 2.00 11.73 7.64
CA HIS A 114 1.27 11.25 8.80
C HIS A 114 0.84 9.80 8.57
N LEU A 115 1.15 8.92 9.52
CA LEU A 115 0.78 7.51 9.48
C LEU A 115 -0.75 7.29 9.50
N CYS A 116 -1.26 6.55 8.52
CA CYS A 116 -2.62 6.03 8.54
C CYS A 116 -2.72 4.83 9.47
N THR A 117 -3.73 4.82 10.32
CA THR A 117 -4.05 3.74 11.28
C THR A 117 -5.53 3.40 11.20
N SER A 118 -5.97 2.36 11.90
CA SER A 118 -7.41 2.03 12.00
C SER A 118 -8.23 3.15 12.66
N SER A 119 -7.59 4.06 13.39
CA SER A 119 -8.23 5.23 14.01
C SER A 119 -8.14 6.50 13.16
N THR A 120 -7.46 6.49 12.02
CA THR A 120 -7.37 7.66 11.14
C THR A 120 -8.70 7.83 10.40
N THR A 121 -9.41 8.91 10.69
CA THR A 121 -10.73 9.19 10.10
C THR A 121 -10.65 9.23 8.58
N GLY A 122 -11.44 8.37 7.93
CA GLY A 122 -11.57 8.33 6.48
C GLY A 122 -10.36 7.78 5.71
N GLN A 123 -9.34 7.25 6.39
CA GLN A 123 -8.14 6.68 5.78
C GLN A 123 -7.74 5.40 6.51
N THR A 124 -8.36 4.28 6.15
CA THR A 124 -8.27 3.03 6.91
C THR A 124 -7.46 1.97 6.17
N PRO A 125 -6.28 1.57 6.69
CA PRO A 125 -5.50 0.50 6.09
C PRO A 125 -6.11 -0.87 6.41
N ASN A 126 -6.04 -1.80 5.46
CA ASN A 126 -6.51 -3.17 5.63
C ASN A 126 -5.63 -4.01 6.59
N VAL A 127 -4.40 -3.57 6.83
CA VAL A 127 -3.44 -4.21 7.73
C VAL A 127 -2.81 -3.14 8.61
N ALA A 128 -2.68 -3.42 9.91
CA ALA A 128 -2.02 -2.52 10.83
C ALA A 128 -0.54 -2.33 10.47
N ALA A 129 -0.07 -1.08 10.54
CA ALA A 129 1.29 -0.71 10.19
C ALA A 129 2.34 -1.59 10.90
N GLY A 130 3.32 -2.11 10.16
CA GLY A 130 4.37 -2.97 10.72
C GLY A 130 3.96 -4.41 11.03
N THR A 131 2.71 -4.81 10.77
CA THR A 131 2.31 -6.22 10.92
C THR A 131 2.76 -7.03 9.70
N ASN A 132 3.33 -8.22 9.93
CA ASN A 132 3.67 -9.15 8.85
C ASN A 132 2.37 -9.67 8.20
N THR A 133 2.28 -9.54 6.88
CA THR A 133 1.15 -10.02 6.09
C THR A 133 1.60 -10.57 4.75
N THR A 134 0.87 -11.56 4.23
CA THR A 134 1.01 -12.03 2.84
C THR A 134 0.04 -11.31 1.90
N SER A 135 -1.00 -10.66 2.43
CA SER A 135 -1.97 -9.86 1.65
C SER A 135 -1.32 -8.63 1.02
N GLN A 136 -1.91 -8.12 -0.07
CA GLN A 136 -1.56 -6.81 -0.64
C GLN A 136 -2.01 -5.68 0.29
N GLY A 137 -1.33 -4.54 0.21
CA GLY A 137 -1.70 -3.36 1.00
C GLY A 137 -2.86 -2.65 0.33
N ILE A 138 -3.87 -2.31 1.12
CA ILE A 138 -5.01 -1.50 0.66
C ILE A 138 -5.28 -0.44 1.73
N LEU A 139 -5.28 0.83 1.34
CA LEU A 139 -5.80 1.94 2.13
C LEU A 139 -7.14 2.37 1.55
N THR A 140 -8.21 2.22 2.32
CA THR A 140 -9.53 2.77 1.96
C THR A 140 -9.59 4.23 2.33
N VAL A 141 -9.92 5.08 1.35
CA VAL A 141 -9.99 6.55 1.50
C VAL A 141 -11.42 7.01 1.25
N LEU A 142 -11.97 7.80 2.17
CA LEU A 142 -13.28 8.44 2.03
C LEU A 142 -13.13 9.83 1.38
N PRO A 143 -14.16 10.34 0.70
CA PRO A 143 -14.13 11.68 0.10
C PRO A 143 -13.75 12.78 1.09
N THR A 144 -14.24 12.68 2.33
CA THR A 144 -13.99 13.67 3.40
C THR A 144 -12.53 13.76 3.85
N ALA A 145 -11.69 12.81 3.44
CA ALA A 145 -10.26 12.82 3.75
C ALA A 145 -9.42 13.55 2.68
N ILE A 146 -10.05 14.13 1.66
CA ILE A 146 -9.39 14.84 0.56
C ILE A 146 -10.00 16.23 0.43
N THR A 147 -9.16 17.24 0.27
CA THR A 147 -9.59 18.60 -0.09
C THR A 147 -8.82 19.04 -1.32
N ASN A 148 -9.49 19.08 -2.47
CA ASN A 148 -8.93 19.28 -3.82
C ASN A 148 -7.96 18.16 -4.28
N SER A 149 -6.93 17.85 -3.50
CA SER A 149 -5.92 16.84 -3.82
C SER A 149 -5.22 16.36 -2.54
N GLN A 150 -4.98 15.06 -2.45
CA GLN A 150 -4.25 14.46 -1.33
C GLN A 150 -3.29 13.40 -1.87
N SER A 151 -2.00 13.57 -1.54
CA SER A 151 -0.99 12.55 -1.81
C SER A 151 -0.87 11.57 -0.66
N PHE A 152 -0.69 10.31 -1.00
CA PHE A 152 -0.50 9.18 -0.13
C PHE A 152 0.81 8.48 -0.47
N LYS A 153 1.55 8.06 0.56
CA LYS A 153 2.76 7.27 0.44
C LYS A 153 2.52 5.90 1.03
N ALA A 154 2.97 4.85 0.35
CA ALA A 154 3.11 3.55 0.98
C ALA A 154 4.59 3.18 1.07
N VAL A 155 5.01 2.67 2.23
CA VAL A 155 6.31 2.04 2.43
C VAL A 155 6.07 0.56 2.69
N ILE A 156 6.71 -0.29 1.90
CA ILE A 156 6.63 -1.74 2.01
C ILE A 156 8.01 -2.27 2.39
N ILE A 157 8.09 -3.03 3.48
CA ILE A 157 9.31 -3.72 3.91
C ILE A 157 9.13 -5.20 3.61
N ASP A 158 9.96 -5.76 2.74
CA ASP A 158 9.98 -7.19 2.47
C ASP A 158 10.44 -7.95 3.72
N GLN A 159 9.77 -9.04 4.06
CA GLN A 159 10.09 -9.86 5.25
C GLN A 159 10.28 -11.33 4.87
N ALA A 160 10.53 -11.62 3.58
CA ALA A 160 10.67 -12.98 3.09
C ALA A 160 11.86 -13.18 2.14
N GLY A 161 12.65 -14.23 2.38
CA GLY A 161 13.74 -14.64 1.49
C GLY A 161 14.95 -13.70 1.51
N GLY A 162 15.75 -13.73 0.44
CA GLY A 162 17.08 -13.08 0.39
C GLY A 162 17.06 -11.55 0.31
N THR A 163 15.87 -10.94 0.21
CA THR A 163 15.65 -9.49 0.20
C THR A 163 14.92 -9.00 1.45
N ALA A 164 14.73 -9.87 2.45
CA ALA A 164 14.12 -9.50 3.73
C ALA A 164 14.86 -8.31 4.36
N GLY A 165 14.10 -7.34 4.89
CA GLY A 165 14.58 -6.06 5.39
C GLY A 165 14.67 -4.96 4.32
N THR A 166 14.49 -5.27 3.03
CA THR A 166 14.49 -4.24 1.97
C THR A 166 13.22 -3.41 2.06
N ALA A 167 13.37 -2.10 2.26
CA ALA A 167 12.28 -1.14 2.23
C ALA A 167 12.18 -0.46 0.85
N VAL A 168 10.97 -0.40 0.32
CA VAL A 168 10.64 0.31 -0.92
C VAL A 168 9.41 1.18 -0.71
N SER A 169 9.27 2.26 -1.46
CA SER A 169 8.14 3.16 -1.32
C SER A 169 7.76 3.79 -2.64
N ASP A 170 6.49 4.15 -2.75
CA ASP A 170 5.94 4.89 -3.88
C ASP A 170 4.75 5.75 -3.42
N ILE A 171 4.33 6.70 -4.24
CA ILE A 171 3.33 7.73 -3.93
C ILE A 171 2.19 7.67 -4.94
N CYS A 172 0.96 7.77 -4.45
CA CYS A 172 -0.22 7.95 -5.27
C CYS A 172 -1.00 9.19 -4.81
N THR A 173 -1.60 9.92 -5.74
CA THR A 173 -2.41 11.10 -5.43
C THR A 173 -3.83 10.88 -5.89
N LEU A 174 -4.78 11.19 -5.02
CA LEU A 174 -6.20 11.21 -5.32
C LEU A 174 -6.70 12.65 -5.38
N LEU A 175 -7.68 12.90 -6.24
CA LEU A 175 -8.24 14.22 -6.48
C LEU A 175 -9.67 14.30 -5.97
N ASP A 176 -10.09 15.51 -5.62
CA ASP A 176 -11.48 15.83 -5.32
C ASP A 176 -11.94 16.96 -6.24
N TYR A 177 -12.85 16.62 -7.14
CA TYR A 177 -13.51 17.51 -8.09
C TYR A 177 -14.97 17.73 -7.70
N THR A 178 -15.21 18.08 -6.43
CA THR A 178 -16.53 18.48 -5.96
C THR A 178 -16.95 19.81 -6.61
N ASP A 179 -18.10 19.79 -7.29
CA ASP A 179 -18.66 20.97 -7.95
C ASP A 179 -19.09 22.02 -6.92
N PRO A 180 -18.97 23.32 -7.25
CA PRO A 180 -19.45 24.37 -6.39
C PRO A 180 -20.96 24.26 -6.18
N LEU A 181 -21.39 24.49 -4.94
CA LEU A 181 -22.80 24.64 -4.61
C LEU A 181 -23.31 25.98 -5.15
N THR A 182 -24.49 25.97 -5.75
CA THR A 182 -25.23 27.18 -6.13
C THR A 182 -26.58 27.20 -5.42
N CYS A 183 -27.17 28.37 -5.20
CA CYS A 183 -28.51 28.45 -4.61
C CYS A 183 -29.39 29.48 -5.33
N THR A 184 -30.69 29.23 -5.30
CA THR A 184 -31.71 30.15 -5.82
C THR A 184 -32.77 30.39 -4.75
N ILE A 185 -33.35 31.60 -4.72
CA ILE A 185 -34.46 31.93 -3.83
C ILE A 185 -35.72 32.10 -4.67
N ASP A 186 -36.71 31.26 -4.44
CA ASP A 186 -38.04 31.36 -5.02
C ASP A 186 -39.00 32.04 -4.06
N SER A 187 -39.94 32.80 -4.60
CA SER A 187 -41.00 33.48 -3.85
C SER A 187 -42.36 33.05 -4.38
N THR A 188 -43.26 32.60 -3.51
CA THR A 188 -44.62 32.17 -3.91
C THR A 188 -45.48 33.32 -4.47
N ALA A 189 -45.12 34.57 -4.19
CA ALA A 189 -45.84 35.76 -4.64
C ALA A 189 -44.99 36.64 -5.57
N GLY A 190 -43.84 36.15 -6.05
CA GLY A 190 -42.89 36.94 -6.83
C GLY A 190 -42.20 38.02 -5.99
N SER A 191 -41.69 39.07 -6.64
CA SER A 191 -40.85 40.10 -6.00
C SER A 191 -41.56 41.43 -5.71
N ILE A 192 -42.89 41.50 -5.89
CA ILE A 192 -43.64 42.77 -5.80
C ILE A 192 -44.82 42.65 -4.83
N PHE A 193 -44.80 43.48 -3.79
CA PHE A 193 -45.95 43.72 -2.91
C PHE A 193 -46.58 45.08 -3.22
N LYS A 194 -47.91 45.20 -3.13
CA LYS A 194 -48.63 46.47 -3.38
C LYS A 194 -49.55 46.81 -2.21
N ASN A 195 -49.62 48.09 -1.87
CA ASN A 195 -50.58 48.66 -0.91
C ASN A 195 -50.60 47.99 0.48
N GLY A 196 -49.44 47.56 0.99
CA GLY A 196 -49.34 46.94 2.31
C GLY A 196 -50.06 45.59 2.46
N SER A 197 -50.43 44.95 1.34
CA SER A 197 -51.15 43.69 1.30
C SER A 197 -50.32 42.62 0.60
N GLY A 198 -50.50 41.36 1.02
CA GLY A 198 -49.85 40.19 0.47
C GLY A 198 -48.83 39.56 1.42
N THR A 199 -48.67 38.25 1.30
CA THR A 199 -47.70 37.44 2.03
C THR A 199 -46.98 36.55 1.03
N THR A 200 -45.71 36.26 1.27
CA THR A 200 -44.98 35.25 0.48
C THR A 200 -44.19 34.31 1.36
N THR A 201 -43.91 33.14 0.82
CA THR A 201 -42.96 32.19 1.36
C THR A 201 -41.74 32.22 0.46
N LEU A 202 -40.57 32.43 1.05
CA LEU A 202 -39.29 32.32 0.37
C LEU A 202 -38.76 30.91 0.55
N THR A 203 -38.43 30.25 -0.55
CA THR A 203 -37.78 28.94 -0.56
C THR A 203 -36.38 29.10 -1.13
N CYS A 204 -35.36 28.82 -0.32
CA CYS A 204 -34.02 28.62 -0.85
C CYS A 204 -33.93 27.19 -1.39
N ARG A 205 -33.38 27.03 -2.59
CA ARG A 205 -33.03 25.74 -3.18
C ARG A 205 -31.53 25.69 -3.41
N VAL A 206 -30.89 24.56 -3.14
CA VAL A 206 -29.45 24.36 -3.28
C VAL A 206 -29.20 23.35 -4.39
N PHE A 207 -28.31 23.69 -5.31
CA PHE A 207 -27.97 22.88 -6.46
C PHE A 207 -26.48 22.53 -6.47
N GLN A 208 -26.17 21.30 -6.90
CA GLN A 208 -24.82 20.84 -7.21
C GLN A 208 -24.87 20.06 -8.53
N SER A 209 -23.91 20.29 -9.42
CA SER A 209 -23.89 19.64 -10.75
C SER A 209 -25.21 19.79 -11.54
N GLY A 210 -25.95 20.89 -11.31
CA GLY A 210 -27.23 21.17 -11.96
C GLY A 210 -28.45 20.41 -11.39
N ALA A 211 -28.30 19.64 -10.31
CA ALA A 211 -29.39 18.97 -9.61
C ALA A 211 -29.65 19.63 -8.25
N GLU A 212 -30.94 19.77 -7.86
CA GLU A 212 -31.35 20.23 -6.52
C GLU A 212 -31.01 19.15 -5.49
N ILE A 213 -30.22 19.50 -4.46
CA ILE A 213 -29.67 18.54 -3.49
C ILE A 213 -30.30 18.65 -2.09
N ASP A 214 -31.14 19.67 -1.84
CA ASP A 214 -31.80 19.95 -0.57
C ASP A 214 -33.27 19.49 -0.54
N THR A 215 -33.58 18.41 -1.24
CA THR A 215 -34.95 17.87 -1.41
C THR A 215 -35.45 17.01 -0.24
N ALA A 216 -34.78 17.05 0.91
CA ALA A 216 -35.06 16.21 2.09
C ALA A 216 -36.27 16.70 2.93
#